data_AF-A0A427CGF3-F1
#
_entry.id   AF-A0A427CGF3-F1
#
_cell.length_a   1.000
_cell.length_b   1.000
_cell.length_c   1.000
_cell.angle_alpha   90.00
_cell.angle_beta   90.00
_cell.angle_gamma   90.00
#
_symmetry.space_group_name_H-M   'P 1'
#
loop_
_entity.id
_entity.type
_entity.pdbx_description
1 polymer ?
#
loop_
_entity_poly.entity_id
_entity_poly.type
_entity_poly.pdbx_seq_one_letter_code
_entity_poly.pdbx_strand_id
1 'polypeptide(L)'
;MGRTDVACTAESSPLGSSGRLATLEQALDAGAQCPAAAQQLAAVRGAVNGWMETVLESYLREEFPSSEIRSDSQNKSIDETISIVRSYLR
;
A
#
# COMPACT_ATOMS: atom_id res chain seq x y z
N MET A 1 -33.55 -12.53 -11.27
CA MET A 1 -32.73 -12.33 -12.48
C MET A 1 -32.52 -10.84 -12.63
N GLY A 2 -31.31 -10.32 -12.43
CA GLY A 2 -31.06 -8.87 -12.49
C GLY A 2 -29.83 -8.45 -11.70
N ARG A 3 -28.66 -8.99 -12.06
CA ARG A 3 -27.39 -8.34 -11.71
C ARG A 3 -27.19 -7.28 -12.78
N THR A 4 -27.47 -6.03 -12.45
CA THR A 4 -27.10 -4.89 -13.28
C THR A 4 -25.57 -4.79 -13.29
N ASP A 5 -24.97 -4.98 -14.45
CA ASP A 5 -23.59 -4.60 -14.75
C ASP A 5 -23.47 -3.08 -14.61
N VAL A 6 -23.12 -2.63 -13.40
CA VAL A 6 -22.74 -1.23 -13.17
C VAL A 6 -21.37 -1.06 -13.81
N ALA A 7 -21.30 -0.29 -14.90
CA ALA A 7 -20.05 0.14 -15.49
C ALA A 7 -19.39 1.16 -14.56
N CYS A 8 -18.23 0.79 -14.00
CA CYS A 8 -17.43 1.71 -13.21
C CYS A 8 -16.70 2.66 -14.16
N THR A 9 -17.26 3.84 -14.41
CA THR A 9 -16.57 4.91 -15.16
C THR A 9 -15.78 5.76 -14.18
N ALA A 10 -14.48 5.95 -14.44
CA ALA A 10 -13.63 6.86 -13.68
C ALA A 10 -13.56 8.20 -14.41
N GLU A 11 -13.90 9.29 -13.73
CA GLU A 11 -13.73 10.65 -14.25
C GLU A 11 -12.23 10.97 -14.31
N SER A 12 -11.73 11.25 -15.51
CA SER A 12 -10.32 11.16 -15.90
C SER A 12 -9.47 12.27 -15.26
N SER A 13 -8.38 11.89 -14.59
CA SER A 13 -7.26 12.78 -14.25
C SER A 13 -5.95 12.11 -14.66
N PRO A 14 -5.09 12.72 -15.50
CA PRO A 14 -3.93 12.05 -16.06
C PRO A 14 -2.71 12.19 -15.14
N LEU A 15 -2.45 11.18 -14.31
CA LEU A 15 -1.20 11.06 -13.57
C LEU A 15 -0.61 9.67 -13.79
N GLY A 16 0.23 9.58 -14.82
CA GLY A 16 0.99 8.38 -15.18
C GLY A 16 1.82 7.88 -13.99
N SER A 17 1.31 6.84 -13.35
CA SER A 17 1.96 6.18 -12.23
C SER A 17 2.00 4.66 -12.48
N SER A 18 3.18 4.09 -12.24
CA SER A 18 3.60 2.69 -12.31
C SER A 18 2.56 1.64 -12.75
N GLY A 19 2.68 1.19 -14.00
CA GLY A 19 2.26 -0.12 -14.58
C GLY A 19 0.90 -0.72 -14.20
N ARG A 20 0.71 -1.08 -12.93
CA ARG A 20 -0.56 -1.62 -12.39
C ARG A 20 -1.64 -0.56 -12.19
N LEU A 21 -1.25 0.69 -11.92
CA LEU A 21 -2.18 1.83 -11.86
C LEU A 21 -2.65 2.19 -13.28
N ALA A 22 -1.73 2.24 -14.23
CA ALA A 22 -2.05 2.43 -15.64
C ALA A 22 -2.99 1.34 -16.22
N THR A 23 -2.83 0.07 -15.84
CA THR A 23 -3.77 -0.98 -16.29
C THR A 23 -5.14 -0.90 -15.61
N LEU A 24 -5.23 -0.40 -14.38
CA LEU A 24 -6.51 -0.15 -13.72
C LEU A 24 -7.23 1.05 -14.36
N GLU A 25 -6.52 2.15 -14.62
CA GLU A 25 -7.06 3.31 -15.34
C GLU A 25 -7.62 2.89 -16.70
N GLN A 26 -6.85 2.12 -17.48
CA GLN A 26 -7.27 1.65 -18.79
C GLN A 26 -8.45 0.67 -18.75
N ALA A 27 -8.54 -0.14 -17.69
CA ALA A 27 -9.70 -1.01 -17.46
C ALA A 27 -10.96 -0.21 -17.10
N LEU A 28 -10.82 0.82 -16.27
CA LEU A 28 -11.91 1.73 -15.90
C LEU A 28 -12.41 2.56 -17.09
N ASP A 29 -11.49 3.09 -17.91
CA ASP A 29 -11.81 3.80 -19.16
C ASP A 29 -12.51 2.88 -20.17
N ALA A 30 -12.16 1.59 -20.20
CA ALA A 30 -12.82 0.58 -21.02
C ALA A 30 -14.17 0.09 -20.45
N GLY A 31 -14.62 0.63 -19.31
CA GLY A 31 -15.88 0.26 -18.67
C GLY A 31 -15.84 -1.11 -17.99
N ALA A 32 -14.70 -1.50 -17.42
CA ALA A 32 -14.55 -2.78 -16.73
C ALA A 32 -15.63 -2.98 -15.65
N GLN A 33 -16.03 -4.24 -15.49
CA GLN A 33 -16.98 -4.63 -14.46
C GLN A 33 -16.42 -4.26 -13.07
N CYS A 34 -17.22 -3.58 -12.25
CA CYS A 34 -16.80 -3.12 -10.92
C CYS A 34 -16.11 -4.19 -10.03
N PRO A 35 -16.48 -5.49 -10.07
CA PRO A 35 -15.74 -6.52 -9.34
C PRO A 35 -14.27 -6.66 -9.77
N ALA A 36 -13.99 -6.56 -11.06
CA ALA A 36 -12.63 -6.67 -11.60
C ALA A 36 -11.78 -5.44 -11.23
N ALA A 37 -12.36 -4.24 -11.32
CA ALA A 37 -11.72 -3.01 -10.89
C ALA A 37 -11.44 -3.01 -9.37
N ALA A 38 -12.40 -3.48 -8.55
CA ALA A 38 -12.22 -3.62 -7.11
C ALA A 38 -11.10 -4.62 -6.77
N GLN A 39 -10.98 -5.72 -7.52
CA GLN A 39 -9.91 -6.70 -7.34
C GLN A 39 -8.54 -6.13 -7.71
N GLN A 40 -8.44 -5.36 -8.79
CA GLN A 40 -7.20 -4.67 -9.17
C GLN A 40 -6.80 -3.61 -8.13
N LEU A 41 -7.75 -2.83 -7.61
CA LEU A 41 -7.48 -1.87 -6.54
C LEU A 41 -6.98 -2.57 -5.27
N ALA A 42 -7.57 -3.72 -4.90
CA ALA A 42 -7.11 -4.51 -3.77
C ALA A 42 -5.67 -5.02 -3.97
N ALA A 43 -5.31 -5.42 -5.19
CA ALA A 43 -3.94 -5.83 -5.53
C ALA A 43 -2.94 -4.66 -5.45
N VAL A 44 -3.33 -3.46 -5.92
CA VAL A 44 -2.51 -2.24 -5.80
C VAL A 44 -2.30 -1.90 -4.32
N ARG A 45 -3.37 -1.91 -3.50
CA ARG A 45 -3.28 -1.67 -2.07
C ARG A 45 -2.31 -2.62 -1.38
N GLY A 46 -2.41 -3.92 -1.67
CA GLY A 46 -1.50 -4.92 -1.11
C GLY A 46 -0.04 -4.68 -1.49
N ALA A 47 0.23 -4.28 -2.73
CA ALA A 47 1.59 -3.98 -3.16
C ALA A 47 2.16 -2.69 -2.54
N VAL A 48 1.33 -1.66 -2.36
CA VAL A 48 1.72 -0.43 -1.67
C VAL A 48 2.01 -0.72 -0.19
N ASN A 49 1.17 -1.52 0.47
CA ASN A 49 1.38 -1.94 1.86
C ASN A 49 2.70 -2.69 2.03
N GLY A 50 3.02 -3.65 1.14
CA GLY A 50 4.30 -4.37 1.18
C GLY A 50 5.53 -3.49 0.93
N TRP A 51 5.40 -2.46 0.08
CA TRP A 51 6.47 -1.48 -0.13
C TRP A 51 6.64 -0.56 1.08
N MET A 52 5.54 -0.09 1.68
CA MET A 52 5.60 0.72 2.90
C MET A 52 6.26 -0.04 4.05
N GLU A 53 5.99 -1.34 4.22
CA GLU A 53 6.67 -2.17 5.23
C GLU A 53 8.19 -2.17 5.02
N THR A 54 8.64 -2.35 3.77
CA THR A 54 10.07 -2.41 3.43
C THR A 54 10.76 -1.06 3.66
N VAL A 55 10.19 0.04 3.15
CA VAL A 55 10.76 1.38 3.27
C VAL A 55 10.85 1.81 4.74
N LEU A 56 9.81 1.51 5.51
CA LEU A 56 9.74 1.90 6.90
C LEU A 56 10.72 1.10 7.78
N GLU A 57 10.90 -0.20 7.51
CA GLU A 57 11.96 -0.98 8.15
C GLU A 57 13.36 -0.41 7.84
N SER A 58 13.63 -0.08 6.58
CA SER A 58 14.90 0.54 6.19
C SER A 58 15.12 1.87 6.92
N TYR A 59 14.13 2.76 6.92
CA TYR A 59 14.21 4.06 7.60
C TYR A 59 14.45 3.91 9.10
N LEU A 60 13.73 3.02 9.77
CA LEU A 60 13.88 2.81 11.21
C LEU A 60 15.26 2.23 11.59
N ARG A 61 15.82 1.35 10.75
CA ARG A 61 17.18 0.83 10.96
C ARG A 61 18.26 1.90 10.75
N GLU A 62 18.05 2.83 9.81
CA GLU A 62 18.95 3.95 9.54
C GLU A 62 18.88 5.05 10.60
N GLU A 63 17.68 5.44 11.03
CA GLU A 63 17.49 6.50 12.04
C GLU A 63 17.84 6.04 13.46
N PHE A 64 17.67 4.74 13.74
CA PHE A 64 17.93 4.18 15.05
C PHE A 64 18.99 3.08 15.00
N PRO A 65 20.22 3.38 14.53
CA PRO A 65 21.28 2.39 14.52
C PRO A 65 21.50 1.90 15.95
N SER A 66 21.71 0.59 16.09
CA SER A 66 22.09 -0.01 17.37
C SER A 66 23.43 0.59 17.81
N SER A 67 23.39 1.51 18.77
CA SER A 67 24.59 2.04 19.41
C SER A 67 24.90 1.23 20.66
N GLU A 68 26.18 0.94 20.91
CA GLU A 68 26.61 0.20 22.11
C GLU A 68 26.29 0.96 23.43
N ILE A 69 25.82 2.20 23.32
CA ILE A 69 25.51 3.12 24.42
C ILE A 69 24.00 3.09 24.75
N ARG A 70 23.16 2.50 23.90
CA ARG A 70 21.70 2.51 24.09
C ARG A 70 21.31 1.49 25.16
N SER A 71 20.53 1.93 26.15
CA SER A 71 20.01 1.03 27.19
C SER A 71 18.99 0.03 26.61
N ASP A 72 18.86 -1.14 27.24
CA ASP A 72 17.88 -2.16 26.85
C ASP A 72 16.44 -1.61 26.79
N SER A 73 16.12 -0.66 27.67
CA SER A 73 14.81 0.00 27.70
C SER A 73 14.55 0.84 26.44
N GLN A 74 15.57 1.52 25.92
CA GLN A 74 15.47 2.32 24.71
C GLN A 74 15.34 1.43 23.47
N ASN A 75 16.07 0.31 23.41
CA ASN A 75 15.89 -0.68 22.33
C ASN A 75 14.46 -1.26 22.31
N LYS A 76 13.93 -1.66 23.47
CA LYS A 76 12.55 -2.16 23.57
C LYS A 76 11.49 -1.14 23.13
N SER A 77 11.65 0.12 23.49
CA SER A 77 10.72 1.18 23.10
C SER A 77 10.73 1.46 21.60
N ILE A 78 11.91 1.38 20.96
CA ILE A 78 12.03 1.47 19.51
C ILE A 78 11.32 0.27 18.87
N ASP A 79 11.64 -0.96 19.29
CA ASP A 79 11.02 -2.17 18.75
C ASP A 79 9.48 -2.19 18.87
N GLU A 80 8.94 -1.71 20.00
CA GLU A 80 7.49 -1.51 20.16
C GLU A 80 6.92 -0.52 19.15
N THR A 81 7.62 0.60 18.90
CA THR A 81 7.20 1.60 17.91
C THR A 81 7.22 0.99 16.50
N ILE A 82 8.27 0.24 16.15
CA ILE A 82 8.35 -0.48 14.86
C ILE A 82 7.17 -1.45 14.72
N SER A 83 6.85 -2.20 15.78
CA SER A 83 5.75 -3.16 15.81
C SER A 83 4.39 -2.50 15.59
N ILE A 84 4.12 -1.38 16.26
CA ILE A 84 2.88 -0.61 16.08
C ILE A 84 2.73 -0.15 14.63
N VAL A 85 3.78 0.43 14.04
CA VAL A 85 3.70 0.92 12.66
C VAL A 85 3.49 -0.24 11.66
N ARG A 86 4.16 -1.39 11.85
CA ARG A 86 3.90 -2.59 11.02
C ARG A 86 2.45 -3.08 11.14
N SER A 87 1.85 -2.99 12.32
CA SER A 87 0.45 -3.39 12.52
C SER A 87 -0.55 -2.52 11.74
N TYR A 88 -0.24 -1.25 11.50
CA TYR A 88 -1.09 -0.34 10.73
C TYR A 88 -0.96 -0.49 9.22
N LEU A 89 0.18 -1.02 8.76
CA LEU A 89 0.49 -1.16 7.33
C LEU A 89 0.06 -2.52 6.74
N ARG A 90 -0.48 -3.44 7.56
CA ARG A 90 -1.06 -4.71 7.09
C ARG A 90 -2.40 -4.52 6.38
#